data_AF-A0A2M8EDP9-F1
#
_entry.id   AF-A0A2M8EDP9-F1
#
_cell.length_a   1.000
_cell.length_b   1.000
_cell.length_c   1.000
_cell.angle_alpha   90.00
_cell.angle_beta   90.00
_cell.angle_gamma   90.00
#
_symmetry.space_group_name_H-M   'P 1'
#
loop_
_entity.id
_entity.type
_entity.pdbx_description
1 polymer ?
#
loop_
_entity_poly.entity_id
_entity_poly.type
_entity_poly.pdbx_seq_one_letter_code
_entity_poly.pdbx_strand_id
1 'polypeptide(L)'
;MGVSALQAQTIYRSVGSDGKVTFSDHPPVVTPASKLKPAGNAVARQPAGSTLPFELRQVVAKYPVTLYTSSSCTPCDGGRSLLLERGVPFTEKTVTTAQDAAALQNLSGSTSLPFLTIGAQHVGGYSSTAWTQYLDAAGYPQHSKLPASYRSPVATAMTAPEPVANQSAPKNAATPVASPQVTAPTKPKVNHDNPAGIQF
;
A
#
# COMPACT_ATOMS: atom_id res chain seq x y z
N MET A 1 58.82 -36.57 -1.78
CA MET A 1 57.47 -36.11 -1.37
C MET A 1 57.55 -34.63 -1.10
N GLY A 2 56.71 -33.81 -1.75
CA GLY A 2 56.66 -32.37 -1.53
C GLY A 2 56.02 -31.65 -2.71
N VAL A 3 54.68 -31.64 -2.76
CA VAL A 3 53.91 -30.85 -3.73
C VAL A 3 53.73 -29.43 -3.20
N SER A 4 54.30 -28.44 -3.89
CA SER A 4 54.05 -27.02 -3.63
C SER A 4 52.71 -26.62 -4.25
N ALA A 5 51.75 -26.20 -3.43
CA ALA A 5 50.47 -25.67 -3.89
C ALA A 5 50.61 -24.17 -4.22
N LEU A 6 50.42 -23.81 -5.49
CA LEU A 6 50.24 -22.43 -5.96
C LEU A 6 48.87 -21.92 -5.53
N GLN A 7 48.80 -20.81 -4.78
CA GLN A 7 47.54 -20.13 -4.48
C GLN A 7 47.22 -19.12 -5.59
N ALA A 8 46.12 -19.34 -6.32
CA ALA A 8 45.60 -18.42 -7.32
C ALA A 8 44.89 -17.23 -6.64
N GLN A 9 45.46 -16.03 -6.77
CA GLN A 9 44.82 -14.78 -6.30
C GLN A 9 43.78 -14.36 -7.34
N THR A 10 42.50 -14.38 -6.98
CA THR A 10 41.41 -14.04 -7.93
C THR A 10 41.16 -12.54 -7.89
N ILE A 11 41.74 -11.79 -8.84
CA ILE A 11 41.55 -10.33 -8.90
C ILE A 11 40.14 -10.01 -9.41
N TYR A 12 39.34 -9.35 -8.58
CA TYR A 12 37.99 -8.93 -8.94
C TYR A 12 38.00 -7.56 -9.62
N ARG A 13 37.31 -7.46 -10.76
CA ARG A 13 37.19 -6.25 -11.57
C ARG A 13 35.81 -5.64 -11.36
N SER A 14 35.73 -4.45 -10.77
CA SER A 14 34.48 -3.69 -10.65
C SER A 14 34.50 -2.48 -11.59
N VAL A 15 33.37 -2.23 -12.26
CA VAL A 15 33.20 -1.06 -13.15
C VAL A 15 32.26 -0.10 -12.45
N GLY A 16 32.72 1.12 -12.18
CA GLY A 16 31.90 2.18 -11.62
C GLY A 16 30.93 2.76 -12.66
N SER A 17 29.87 3.43 -12.20
CA SER A 17 28.86 4.09 -13.04
C SER A 17 29.40 5.21 -13.95
N ASP A 18 30.66 5.61 -13.74
CA ASP A 18 31.42 6.57 -14.57
C ASP A 18 32.24 5.88 -15.69
N GLY A 19 32.15 4.55 -15.82
CA GLY A 19 32.89 3.76 -16.83
C GLY A 19 34.33 3.42 -16.45
N LYS A 20 34.83 3.87 -15.29
CA LYS A 20 36.17 3.51 -14.81
C LYS A 20 36.18 2.11 -14.20
N VAL A 21 37.22 1.35 -14.56
CA VAL A 21 37.45 -0.02 -14.09
C VAL A 21 38.45 0.02 -12.94
N THR A 22 38.04 -0.46 -11.78
CA THR A 22 38.89 -0.59 -10.60
C THR A 22 39.07 -2.07 -10.29
N PHE A 23 40.32 -2.50 -10.14
CA PHE A 23 40.67 -3.86 -9.73
C PHE A 23 40.98 -3.86 -8.25
N SER A 24 40.29 -4.68 -7.45
CA SER A 24 40.46 -4.70 -6.00
C SER A 24 40.52 -6.12 -5.49
N ASP A 25 41.50 -6.38 -4.62
CA ASP A 25 41.87 -7.71 -4.07
C ASP A 25 41.17 -8.02 -2.73
N HIS A 26 40.17 -7.21 -2.35
CA HIS A 26 39.45 -7.37 -1.09
C HIS A 26 37.99 -7.78 -1.33
N PRO A 27 37.44 -8.79 -0.61
CA PRO A 27 36.02 -9.09 -0.70
C PRO A 27 35.20 -7.85 -0.30
N PRO A 28 34.19 -7.44 -1.06
CA PRO A 28 33.48 -6.20 -0.79
C PRO A 28 32.72 -6.34 0.53
N VAL A 29 33.18 -5.61 1.55
CA VAL A 29 32.36 -5.25 2.71
C VAL A 29 31.18 -4.44 2.17
N VAL A 30 30.03 -5.10 2.03
CA VAL A 30 28.79 -4.44 1.63
C VAL A 30 28.33 -3.52 2.77
N THR A 31 28.78 -2.28 2.74
CA THR A 31 28.17 -1.16 3.44
C THR A 31 26.97 -0.67 2.61
N PRO A 32 25.71 -0.86 3.05
CA PRO A 32 24.57 -0.39 2.29
C PRO A 32 24.29 1.08 2.65
N ALA A 33 24.96 2.01 1.97
CA ALA A 33 24.57 3.42 1.99
C ALA A 33 24.90 4.10 0.66
N SER A 34 23.99 3.97 -0.32
CA SER A 34 23.38 5.14 -0.98
C SER A 34 22.67 4.77 -2.30
N LYS A 35 21.36 5.03 -2.28
CA LYS A 35 20.57 5.57 -3.39
C LYS A 35 20.43 4.69 -4.64
N LEU A 36 19.58 3.68 -4.54
CA LEU A 36 18.75 3.27 -5.66
C LEU A 36 17.47 4.12 -5.65
N LYS A 37 17.29 4.95 -6.66
CA LYS A 37 16.01 5.60 -6.98
C LYS A 37 15.02 4.49 -7.36
N PRO A 38 13.82 4.37 -6.76
CA PRO A 38 12.82 3.46 -7.28
C PRO A 38 12.24 4.08 -8.55
N ALA A 39 12.61 3.52 -9.70
CA ALA A 39 11.76 3.56 -10.89
C ALA A 39 10.46 2.81 -10.54
N GLY A 40 9.32 3.41 -10.90
CA GLY A 40 7.99 3.02 -10.47
C GLY A 40 7.68 1.54 -10.63
N ASN A 41 7.53 0.87 -9.49
CA ASN A 41 6.53 -0.14 -9.23
C ASN A 41 6.19 0.02 -7.75
N ALA A 42 4.90 0.11 -7.43
CA ALA A 42 4.42 0.24 -6.07
C ALA A 42 4.74 -1.05 -5.28
N VAL A 43 5.95 -1.14 -4.78
CA VAL A 43 6.33 -2.15 -3.79
C VAL A 43 5.51 -1.81 -2.55
N ALA A 44 4.62 -2.72 -2.16
CA ALA A 44 3.90 -2.65 -0.90
C ALA A 44 4.87 -2.22 0.20
N ARG A 45 4.63 -1.03 0.77
CA ARG A 45 5.50 -0.39 1.74
C ARG A 45 5.62 -1.33 2.95
N GLN A 46 6.73 -2.05 3.02
CA GLN A 46 7.05 -2.92 4.14
C GLN A 46 6.97 -2.08 5.43
N PRO A 47 6.34 -2.58 6.50
CA PRO A 47 6.28 -1.84 7.76
C PRO A 47 7.71 -1.51 8.20
N ALA A 48 8.00 -0.20 8.24
CA ALA A 48 9.29 0.30 8.67
C ALA A 48 9.46 0.00 10.17
N GLY A 49 10.37 -0.93 10.51
CA GLY A 49 10.79 -1.12 11.89
C GLY A 49 11.13 -2.55 12.31
N SER A 50 10.89 -3.57 11.49
CA SER A 50 11.22 -4.96 11.85
C SER A 50 12.08 -5.63 10.78
N THR A 51 13.32 -5.97 11.13
CA THR A 51 14.19 -6.79 10.26
C THR A 51 13.58 -8.19 10.14
N LEU A 52 12.80 -8.41 9.08
CA LEU A 52 12.30 -9.74 8.73
C LEU A 52 13.48 -10.68 8.43
N PRO A 53 13.43 -11.97 8.81
CA PRO A 53 14.42 -12.96 8.39
C PRO A 53 14.57 -12.99 6.86
N PHE A 54 15.77 -13.31 6.38
CA PHE A 54 16.10 -13.25 4.95
C PHE A 54 15.13 -14.07 4.08
N GLU A 55 14.87 -15.32 4.47
CA GLU A 55 13.96 -16.21 3.74
C GLU A 55 12.54 -15.63 3.66
N LEU A 56 12.00 -15.18 4.78
CA LEU A 56 10.66 -14.58 4.82
C LEU A 56 10.59 -13.29 4.00
N ARG A 57 11.65 -12.48 4.01
CA ARG A 57 11.74 -11.25 3.21
C ARG A 57 11.71 -11.55 1.71
N GLN A 58 12.38 -12.60 1.26
CA GLN A 58 12.36 -13.02 -0.14
C GLN A 58 10.97 -13.48 -0.56
N VAL A 59 10.29 -14.27 0.27
CA VAL A 59 8.92 -14.73 -0.01
C VAL A 59 7.96 -13.55 -0.08
N VAL A 60 8.00 -12.63 0.90
CA VAL A 60 7.14 -11.44 0.93
C VAL A 60 7.38 -10.53 -0.27
N ALA A 61 8.63 -10.40 -0.74
CA ALA A 61 8.94 -9.60 -1.93
C ALA A 61 8.36 -10.22 -3.22
N LYS A 62 8.27 -11.55 -3.28
CA LYS A 62 7.78 -12.28 -4.46
C LYS A 62 6.26 -12.48 -4.45
N TYR A 63 5.69 -12.73 -3.28
CA TYR A 63 4.29 -13.10 -3.09
C TYR A 63 3.64 -12.29 -1.96
N PRO A 64 3.60 -10.94 -2.05
CA PRO A 64 3.06 -10.12 -0.98
C PRO A 64 1.62 -10.49 -0.67
N VAL A 65 1.29 -10.57 0.63
CA VAL A 65 -0.06 -10.89 1.11
C VAL A 65 -0.83 -9.63 1.41
N THR A 66 -2.00 -9.46 0.79
CA THR A 66 -2.96 -8.41 1.17
C THR A 66 -4.30 -9.04 1.51
N LEU A 67 -4.79 -8.73 2.71
CA LEU A 67 -6.09 -9.13 3.22
C LEU A 67 -7.06 -7.97 3.07
N TYR A 68 -8.19 -8.20 2.41
CA TYR A 68 -9.28 -7.24 2.28
C TYR A 68 -10.41 -7.61 3.23
N THR A 69 -10.86 -6.64 4.04
CA THR A 69 -11.84 -6.81 5.12
C THR A 69 -12.88 -5.69 5.12
N SER A 70 -13.86 -5.77 6.01
CA SER A 70 -14.77 -4.68 6.35
C SER A 70 -14.99 -4.62 7.87
N SER A 71 -15.56 -3.51 8.36
CA SER A 71 -15.79 -3.25 9.79
C SER A 71 -16.72 -4.27 10.47
N SER A 72 -17.54 -4.98 9.68
CA SER A 72 -18.55 -5.92 10.17
C SER A 72 -18.39 -7.29 9.49
N CYS A 73 -17.22 -7.90 9.64
CA CYS A 73 -16.88 -9.15 8.97
C CYS A 73 -16.30 -10.21 9.92
N THR A 74 -17.15 -11.05 10.50
CA THR A 74 -16.75 -12.17 11.35
C THR A 74 -15.75 -13.14 10.67
N PRO A 75 -15.94 -13.60 9.41
CA PRO A 75 -14.96 -14.49 8.79
C PRO A 75 -13.61 -13.81 8.50
N CYS A 76 -13.56 -12.47 8.47
CA CYS A 76 -12.30 -11.72 8.32
C CYS A 76 -11.40 -11.87 9.56
N ASP A 77 -11.98 -12.00 10.75
CA ASP A 77 -11.22 -12.18 11.99
C ASP A 77 -10.48 -13.53 11.99
N GLY A 78 -11.14 -14.60 11.52
CA GLY A 78 -10.51 -15.91 11.35
C GLY A 78 -9.33 -15.86 10.38
N GLY A 79 -9.50 -15.16 9.26
CA GLY A 79 -8.42 -14.92 8.30
C GLY A 79 -7.25 -14.14 8.90
N ARG A 80 -7.54 -13.08 9.66
CA ARG A 80 -6.51 -12.28 10.35
C ARG A 80 -5.75 -13.12 11.37
N SER A 81 -6.44 -13.88 12.20
CA SER A 81 -5.84 -14.77 13.19
C SER A 81 -4.90 -15.78 12.53
N LEU A 82 -5.34 -16.46 11.46
CA LEU A 82 -4.51 -17.44 10.76
C LEU A 82 -3.18 -16.82 10.25
N LEU A 83 -3.25 -15.63 9.66
CA LEU A 83 -2.06 -14.93 9.15
C LEU A 83 -1.12 -14.53 10.31
N LEU A 84 -1.67 -14.08 11.43
CA LEU A 84 -0.90 -13.72 12.63
C LEU A 84 -0.25 -14.95 13.29
N GLU A 85 -1.00 -16.04 13.45
CA GLU A 85 -0.53 -17.29 14.05
C GLU A 85 0.61 -17.92 13.24
N ARG A 86 0.50 -17.92 11.91
CA ARG A 86 1.58 -18.38 11.03
C ARG A 86 2.73 -17.40 10.92
N GLY A 87 2.58 -16.18 11.43
CA GLY A 87 3.59 -15.12 11.32
C GLY A 87 3.83 -14.68 9.88
N VAL A 88 2.77 -14.61 9.08
CA VAL A 88 2.81 -14.10 7.71
C VAL A 88 2.71 -12.58 7.75
N PRO A 89 3.67 -11.84 7.19
CA PRO A 89 3.53 -10.40 7.01
C PRO A 89 2.49 -10.10 5.93
N PHE A 90 1.42 -9.38 6.29
CA PHE A 90 0.36 -8.98 5.37
C PHE A 90 0.02 -7.50 5.52
N THR A 91 -0.54 -6.92 4.47
CA THR A 91 -1.22 -5.62 4.54
C THR A 91 -2.71 -5.85 4.66
N GLU A 92 -3.38 -5.15 5.58
CA GLU A 92 -4.84 -5.20 5.66
C GLU A 92 -5.46 -3.95 5.04
N LYS A 93 -6.47 -4.18 4.19
CA LYS A 93 -7.25 -3.16 3.48
C LYS A 93 -8.71 -3.26 3.88
N THR A 94 -9.22 -2.26 4.58
CA THR A 94 -10.62 -2.22 4.99
C THR A 94 -11.46 -1.49 3.94
N VAL A 95 -12.52 -2.14 3.49
CA VAL A 95 -13.57 -1.60 2.62
C VAL A 95 -14.58 -0.88 3.48
N THR A 96 -14.65 0.44 3.35
CA THR A 96 -15.58 1.28 4.13
C THR A 96 -16.49 2.12 3.25
N THR A 97 -16.09 2.40 2.00
CA THR A 97 -16.84 3.23 1.07
C THR A 97 -17.36 2.45 -0.14
N ALA A 98 -18.35 3.02 -0.85
CA ALA A 98 -18.81 2.46 -2.12
C ALA A 98 -17.69 2.43 -3.19
N GLN A 99 -16.77 3.39 -3.15
CA GLN A 99 -15.60 3.41 -4.02
C GLN A 99 -14.66 2.23 -3.73
N ASP A 100 -14.45 1.89 -2.47
CA ASP A 100 -13.66 0.70 -2.09
C ASP A 100 -14.34 -0.59 -2.57
N ALA A 101 -15.68 -0.68 -2.46
CA ALA A 101 -16.42 -1.84 -2.95
C ALA A 101 -16.30 -1.99 -4.47
N ALA A 102 -16.37 -0.89 -5.23
CA ALA A 102 -16.12 -0.90 -6.67
C ALA A 102 -14.66 -1.29 -7.01
N ALA A 103 -13.68 -0.81 -6.24
CA ALA A 103 -12.29 -1.20 -6.40
C ALA A 103 -12.08 -2.70 -6.14
N LEU A 104 -12.72 -3.26 -5.10
CA LEU A 104 -12.70 -4.70 -4.81
C LEU A 104 -13.38 -5.52 -5.92
N GLN A 105 -14.51 -5.04 -6.45
CA GLN A 105 -15.21 -5.65 -7.58
C GLN A 105 -14.32 -5.69 -8.82
N ASN A 106 -13.61 -4.60 -9.13
CA ASN A 106 -12.68 -4.55 -10.27
C ASN A 106 -11.48 -5.48 -10.08
N LEU A 107 -11.00 -5.64 -8.85
CA LEU A 107 -9.82 -6.45 -8.54
C LEU A 107 -10.13 -7.95 -8.50
N SER A 108 -11.26 -8.33 -7.87
CA SER A 108 -11.59 -9.73 -7.59
C SER A 108 -12.74 -10.30 -8.43
N GLY A 109 -13.47 -9.45 -9.16
CA GLY A 109 -14.71 -9.82 -9.84
C GLY A 109 -15.91 -9.99 -8.90
N SER A 110 -15.75 -9.70 -7.61
CA SER A 110 -16.80 -9.79 -6.59
C SER A 110 -16.61 -8.71 -5.50
N THR A 111 -17.62 -8.50 -4.66
CA THR A 111 -17.51 -7.72 -3.42
C THR A 111 -17.52 -8.61 -2.18
N SER A 112 -17.30 -9.92 -2.35
CA SER A 112 -17.30 -10.89 -1.25
C SER A 112 -16.08 -10.72 -0.36
N LEU A 113 -16.30 -10.79 0.96
CA LEU A 113 -15.27 -10.66 1.99
C LEU A 113 -15.29 -11.86 2.94
N PRO A 114 -14.14 -12.25 3.51
CA PRO A 114 -12.81 -11.70 3.24
C PRO A 114 -12.30 -12.10 1.86
N PHE A 115 -11.38 -11.30 1.34
CA PHE A 115 -10.68 -11.59 0.10
C PHE A 115 -9.18 -11.48 0.35
N LEU A 116 -8.41 -12.47 -0.09
CA LEU A 116 -6.97 -12.57 0.13
C LEU A 116 -6.24 -12.55 -1.22
N THR A 117 -5.17 -11.79 -1.30
CA THR A 117 -4.24 -11.83 -2.43
C THR A 117 -2.88 -12.30 -1.94
N ILE A 118 -2.23 -13.17 -2.73
CA ILE A 118 -0.90 -13.70 -2.48
C ILE A 118 -0.10 -13.53 -3.77
N GLY A 119 0.60 -12.41 -3.89
CA GLY A 119 1.15 -11.97 -5.18
C GLY A 119 0.05 -11.80 -6.21
N ALA A 120 0.07 -12.60 -7.28
CA ALA A 120 -0.96 -12.60 -8.33
C ALA A 120 -2.14 -13.55 -8.05
N GLN A 121 -2.07 -14.36 -6.99
CA GLN A 121 -3.14 -15.29 -6.64
C GLN A 121 -4.24 -14.57 -5.89
N HIS A 122 -5.49 -14.88 -6.23
CA HIS A 122 -6.70 -14.29 -5.67
C HIS A 122 -7.54 -15.38 -5.01
N VAL A 123 -7.89 -15.20 -3.74
CA VAL A 123 -8.64 -16.18 -2.94
C VAL A 123 -9.83 -15.49 -2.29
N GLY A 124 -11.04 -15.82 -2.74
CA GLY A 124 -12.28 -15.32 -2.18
C GLY A 124 -12.79 -16.18 -1.02
N GLY A 125 -13.32 -15.53 0.00
CA GLY A 125 -13.86 -16.16 1.20
C GLY A 125 -12.78 -16.68 2.15
N TYR A 126 -13.20 -17.03 3.36
CA TYR A 126 -12.32 -17.64 4.36
C TYR A 126 -12.48 -19.16 4.39
N SER A 127 -11.36 -19.86 4.28
CA SER A 127 -11.22 -21.27 4.64
C SER A 127 -9.80 -21.48 5.13
N SER A 128 -9.65 -21.88 6.39
CA SER A 128 -8.33 -22.08 7.01
C SER A 128 -7.46 -23.06 6.20
N THR A 129 -8.07 -24.16 5.74
CA THR A 129 -7.40 -25.17 4.92
C THR A 129 -6.97 -24.59 3.57
N ALA A 130 -7.86 -23.89 2.86
CA ALA A 130 -7.53 -23.34 1.56
C ALA A 130 -6.42 -22.29 1.65
N TRP A 131 -6.54 -21.36 2.61
CA TRP A 131 -5.54 -20.31 2.82
C TRP A 131 -4.19 -20.90 3.20
N THR A 132 -4.16 -21.91 4.07
CA THR A 132 -2.93 -22.64 4.42
C THR A 132 -2.26 -23.22 3.17
N GLN A 133 -3.01 -23.89 2.30
CA GLN A 133 -2.46 -24.49 1.08
C GLN A 133 -1.85 -23.44 0.14
N TYR A 134 -2.52 -22.30 -0.04
CA TYR A 134 -1.98 -21.21 -0.87
C TYR A 134 -0.74 -20.57 -0.25
N LEU A 135 -0.72 -20.36 1.07
CA LEU A 135 0.44 -19.80 1.77
C LEU A 135 1.65 -20.75 1.70
N ASP A 136 1.42 -22.05 1.89
CA ASP A 136 2.45 -23.08 1.80
C ASP A 136 2.99 -23.19 0.37
N ALA A 137 2.12 -23.15 -0.64
CA ALA A 137 2.51 -23.13 -2.05
C ALA A 137 3.31 -21.87 -2.44
N ALA A 138 3.03 -20.74 -1.80
CA ALA A 138 3.80 -19.50 -1.96
C ALA A 138 5.15 -19.53 -1.20
N GLY A 139 5.38 -20.54 -0.34
CA GLY A 139 6.61 -20.72 0.43
C GLY A 139 6.61 -20.02 1.77
N TYR A 140 5.46 -19.60 2.30
CA TYR A 140 5.37 -19.10 3.67
C TYR A 140 5.59 -20.22 4.69
N PRO A 141 6.32 -19.96 5.79
CA PRO A 141 6.57 -20.98 6.80
C PRO A 141 5.28 -21.37 7.52
N GLN A 142 5.17 -22.65 7.91
CA GLN A 142 4.00 -23.16 8.63
C GLN A 142 3.92 -22.67 10.07
N HIS A 143 5.06 -22.27 10.63
CA HIS A 143 5.18 -21.70 11.98
C HIS A 143 5.85 -20.34 11.90
N SER A 144 5.42 -19.41 12.75
CA SER A 144 6.00 -18.07 12.82
C SER A 144 7.51 -18.11 13.01
N LYS A 145 8.24 -17.50 12.07
CA LYS A 145 9.68 -17.22 12.16
C LYS A 145 9.96 -15.75 12.50
N LEU A 146 8.91 -15.01 12.87
CA LEU A 146 9.03 -13.59 13.17
C LEU A 146 9.74 -13.39 14.51
N PRO A 147 10.61 -12.36 14.62
CA PRO A 147 11.19 -12.00 15.90
C PRO A 147 10.11 -11.45 16.85
N ALA A 148 10.32 -11.57 18.17
CA ALA A 148 9.38 -11.08 19.19
C ALA A 148 9.12 -9.55 19.11
N SER A 149 10.04 -8.80 18.51
CA SER A 149 9.92 -7.36 18.25
C SER A 149 9.01 -7.03 17.07
N TYR A 150 8.58 -8.02 16.27
CA TYR A 150 7.72 -7.78 15.12
C TYR A 150 6.35 -7.27 15.56
N ARG A 151 5.82 -6.30 14.82
CA ARG A 151 4.47 -5.77 14.97
C ARG A 151 3.79 -5.79 13.61
N SER A 152 2.62 -6.42 13.55
CA SER A 152 1.80 -6.43 12.34
C SER A 152 1.34 -5.01 12.01
N PRO A 153 1.32 -4.63 10.73
CA PRO A 153 0.85 -3.30 10.34
C PRO A 153 -0.63 -3.13 10.65
N VAL A 154 -1.00 -1.89 10.96
CA VAL A 154 -2.39 -1.52 11.23
C VAL A 154 -3.19 -1.54 9.92
N ALA A 155 -4.44 -1.99 9.97
CA ALA A 155 -5.35 -1.96 8.82
C ALA A 155 -5.49 -0.53 8.27
N THR A 156 -5.40 -0.40 6.94
CA THR A 156 -5.54 0.88 6.24
C THR A 156 -6.77 0.83 5.34
N ALA A 157 -7.40 1.98 5.07
CA ALA A 157 -8.44 2.05 4.04
C ALA A 157 -7.93 1.50 2.69
N MET A 158 -8.80 0.80 1.96
CA MET A 158 -8.44 0.22 0.67
C MET A 158 -8.01 1.31 -0.31
N THR A 159 -8.81 2.36 -0.44
CA THR A 159 -8.49 3.57 -1.19
C THR A 159 -7.96 4.65 -0.25
N ALA A 160 -6.82 5.24 -0.58
CA ALA A 160 -6.40 6.48 0.09
C ALA A 160 -7.41 7.58 -0.28
N PRO A 161 -7.85 8.44 0.66
CA PRO A 161 -8.64 9.60 0.29
C PRO A 161 -7.87 10.35 -0.80
N GLU A 162 -8.52 10.54 -1.96
CA GLU A 162 -7.97 11.33 -3.04
C GLU A 162 -7.47 12.64 -2.43
N PRO A 163 -6.19 13.03 -2.62
CA PRO A 163 -5.78 14.36 -2.21
C PRO A 163 -6.66 15.29 -3.02
N VAL A 164 -7.59 15.96 -2.34
CA VAL A 164 -8.35 17.06 -2.93
C VAL A 164 -7.29 17.99 -3.51
N ALA A 165 -7.11 17.93 -4.83
CA ALA A 165 -6.29 18.87 -5.54
C ALA A 165 -6.87 20.22 -5.17
N ASN A 166 -6.12 20.98 -4.37
CA ASN A 166 -6.45 22.32 -3.99
C ASN A 166 -6.60 23.08 -5.31
N GLN A 167 -7.84 23.19 -5.79
CA GLN A 167 -8.20 23.97 -6.97
C GLN A 167 -7.83 25.39 -6.60
N SER A 168 -6.59 25.73 -6.92
CA SER A 168 -6.04 27.07 -6.85
C SER A 168 -6.75 27.82 -7.97
N ALA A 169 -7.97 28.26 -7.71
CA ALA A 169 -8.59 29.31 -8.48
C ALA A 169 -7.59 30.48 -8.54
N PRO A 170 -7.28 31.05 -9.72
CA PRO A 170 -6.43 32.22 -9.77
C PRO A 170 -7.19 33.38 -9.12
N LYS A 171 -6.89 33.64 -7.85
CA LYS A 171 -7.26 34.87 -7.15
C LYS A 171 -6.23 35.93 -7.47
N ASN A 172 -6.37 36.57 -8.63
CA ASN A 172 -5.86 37.93 -8.76
C ASN A 172 -6.94 38.88 -8.23
N ALA A 173 -6.77 39.22 -6.95
CA ALA A 173 -7.38 40.39 -6.36
C ALA A 173 -6.60 41.63 -6.81
N ALA A 174 -7.28 42.61 -7.40
CA ALA A 174 -6.86 44.00 -7.34
C ALA A 174 -7.92 44.76 -6.53
N THR A 175 -7.44 45.44 -5.49
CA THR A 175 -8.15 46.09 -4.38
C THR A 175 -8.66 47.51 -4.75
N PRO A 176 -9.28 48.31 -3.85
CA PRO A 176 -10.57 48.95 -4.07
C PRO A 176 -10.49 50.48 -4.30
N VAL A 177 -11.48 51.07 -4.99
CA VAL A 177 -11.76 52.52 -4.91
C VAL A 177 -13.27 52.77 -4.86
N ALA A 178 -13.66 53.50 -3.80
CA ALA A 178 -14.86 54.27 -3.48
C ALA A 178 -16.10 54.25 -4.40
N SER A 179 -17.28 54.14 -3.76
CA SER A 179 -18.62 54.39 -4.31
C SER A 179 -18.83 55.83 -4.81
N PRO A 180 -19.80 56.09 -5.72
CA PRO A 180 -21.16 56.40 -5.25
C PRO A 180 -22.31 55.75 -6.05
N GLN A 181 -23.21 55.10 -5.30
CA GLN A 181 -24.68 55.23 -5.33
C GLN A 181 -25.43 55.38 -6.67
N VAL A 182 -26.18 54.34 -7.08
CA VAL A 182 -27.49 54.50 -7.74
C VAL A 182 -28.47 53.44 -7.20
N THR A 183 -29.67 53.93 -6.91
CA THR A 183 -30.86 53.35 -6.27
C THR A 183 -31.55 52.21 -7.02
N ALA A 184 -32.08 51.22 -6.26
CA ALA A 184 -33.37 50.47 -6.36
C ALA A 184 -33.96 50.05 -7.74
N PRO A 185 -34.76 48.94 -7.88
CA PRO A 185 -35.63 48.37 -6.85
C PRO A 185 -35.63 46.84 -6.69
N THR A 186 -36.16 46.46 -5.54
CA THR A 186 -36.43 45.14 -4.96
C THR A 186 -37.36 44.25 -5.79
N LYS A 187 -37.01 42.96 -5.92
CA LYS A 187 -38.00 41.91 -6.23
C LYS A 187 -38.71 41.48 -4.92
N PRO A 188 -40.05 41.36 -4.90
CA PRO A 188 -40.79 41.05 -3.67
C PRO A 188 -40.55 39.63 -3.19
N LYS A 189 -40.39 39.49 -1.87
CA LYS A 189 -40.38 38.23 -1.13
C LYS A 189 -41.83 37.72 -1.10
N VAL A 190 -42.08 36.54 -1.65
CA VAL A 190 -43.38 35.86 -1.55
C VAL A 190 -43.59 35.48 -0.08
N ASN A 191 -44.58 36.10 0.56
CA ASN A 191 -45.04 35.74 1.90
C ASN A 191 -46.11 34.64 1.78
N HIS A 192 -45.97 33.57 2.54
CA HIS A 192 -46.80 32.36 2.41
C HIS A 192 -48.09 32.41 3.25
N ASP A 193 -48.64 33.61 3.46
CA ASP A 193 -49.82 33.83 4.31
C ASP A 193 -50.83 34.71 3.56
N ASN A 194 -51.50 34.13 2.57
CA ASN A 194 -52.74 34.67 2.00
C ASN A 194 -53.51 33.58 1.20
N PRO A 195 -54.67 33.09 1.68
CA PRO A 195 -55.41 32.01 1.04
C PRO A 195 -56.30 32.41 -0.17
N ALA A 196 -56.25 33.65 -0.65
CA ALA A 196 -57.06 34.09 -1.79
C ALA A 196 -56.17 34.58 -2.95
N GLY A 197 -55.75 33.65 -3.82
CA GLY A 197 -54.82 33.92 -4.93
C GLY A 197 -55.45 34.63 -6.14
N ILE A 198 -55.24 35.95 -6.26
CA ILE A 198 -55.38 36.73 -7.50
C ILE A 198 -54.39 37.93 -7.47
N GLN A 199 -53.64 38.18 -8.54
CA GLN A 199 -53.00 39.49 -8.80
C GLN A 199 -53.22 39.90 -10.27
N PHE A 200 -53.45 41.19 -10.49
CA PHE A 200 -53.61 41.89 -11.78
C PHE A 200 -52.26 42.26 -12.38
#